data_AF-A0AAC9QL72-F1
#
_entry.id   AF-A0AAC9QL72-F1
#
_cell.length_a   1.000
_cell.length_b   1.000
_cell.length_c   1.000
_cell.angle_alpha   90.00
_cell.angle_beta   90.00
_cell.angle_gamma   90.00
#
_symmetry.space_group_name_H-M   'P 1'
#
loop_
_entity.id
_entity.type
_entity.pdbx_description
1 polymer ?
#
loop_
_entity_poly.entity_id
_entity_poly.type
_entity_poly.pdbx_seq_one_letter_code
_entity_poly.pdbx_strand_id
1 'polypeptide(L)'
;MARPRKFRLSVWCTSSEKETIEAYAKQTGLSISTYLRTTGQIEPIKTDIDYGAVKDLTKLQGDLGRVAGLLKLWLVTNNGKGGVPSDINQMMGDFRQLQKQIFEKISSL
;
A
#
# COMPACT_ATOMS: atom_id res chain seq x y z
N MET A 1 12.44 -22.73 -40.88
CA MET A 1 12.09 -21.58 -40.02
C MET A 1 10.96 -22.02 -39.09
N ALA A 2 11.27 -22.41 -37.84
CA ALA A 2 10.29 -23.00 -36.93
C ALA A 2 9.39 -21.91 -36.34
N ARG A 3 8.07 -22.12 -36.29
CA ARG A 3 7.15 -21.25 -35.54
C ARG A 3 7.49 -21.39 -34.04
N PRO A 4 7.98 -20.33 -33.36
CA PRO A 4 8.39 -20.45 -31.96
C PRO A 4 7.20 -20.54 -30.99
N ARG A 5 5.99 -20.14 -31.42
CA ARG A 5 4.80 -20.07 -30.57
C ARG A 5 3.90 -21.29 -30.80
N LYS A 6 3.81 -22.16 -29.79
CA LYS A 6 3.05 -23.43 -29.84
C LYS A 6 1.79 -23.45 -28.96
N PHE A 7 1.68 -22.55 -27.99
CA PHE A 7 0.58 -22.55 -27.01
C PHE A 7 -0.43 -21.46 -27.30
N ARG A 8 -1.72 -21.76 -27.07
CA ARG A 8 -2.87 -20.84 -27.23
C ARG A 8 -3.49 -20.56 -25.87
N LEU A 9 -3.82 -19.29 -25.62
CA LEU A 9 -4.66 -18.86 -24.50
C LEU A 9 -6.08 -18.63 -25.03
N SER A 10 -7.08 -19.25 -24.39
CA SER A 10 -8.50 -19.01 -24.64
C SER A 10 -9.11 -18.40 -23.39
N VAL A 11 -9.67 -17.21 -23.54
CA VAL A 11 -10.32 -16.47 -22.45
C VAL A 11 -11.81 -16.41 -22.75
N TRP A 12 -12.62 -16.85 -21.80
CA TRP A 12 -14.07 -16.67 -21.85
C TRP A 12 -14.38 -15.24 -21.39
N CYS A 13 -15.17 -14.52 -22.16
CA CYS A 13 -15.56 -13.14 -21.86
C CYS A 13 -17.03 -12.93 -22.19
N THR A 14 -17.67 -12.02 -21.47
CA THR A 14 -18.99 -11.48 -21.79
C THR A 14 -18.91 -10.56 -23.03
N SER A 15 -20.05 -10.26 -23.65
CA SER A 15 -20.08 -9.37 -24.83
C SER A 15 -19.52 -7.98 -24.53
N SER A 16 -19.85 -7.43 -23.36
CA SER A 16 -19.39 -6.11 -22.93
C SER A 16 -17.87 -6.06 -22.71
N GLU A 17 -17.30 -7.08 -22.09
CA GLU A 17 -15.84 -7.18 -21.91
C GLU A 17 -15.12 -7.29 -23.26
N LYS A 18 -15.67 -8.07 -24.20
CA LYS A 18 -15.10 -8.19 -25.54
C LYS A 18 -15.06 -6.86 -26.27
N GLU A 19 -16.16 -6.11 -26.27
CA GLU A 19 -16.24 -4.78 -26.90
C GLU A 19 -15.23 -3.80 -26.30
N THR A 20 -15.08 -3.83 -24.98
CA THR A 20 -14.13 -3.00 -24.25
C THR A 20 -12.68 -3.31 -24.66
N ILE A 21 -12.33 -4.61 -24.71
CA ILE A 21 -10.99 -5.05 -25.14
C ILE A 21 -10.75 -4.68 -26.61
N GLU A 22 -11.75 -4.81 -27.48
CA GLU A 22 -11.67 -4.41 -28.89
C GLU A 22 -11.44 -2.91 -29.05
N ALA A 23 -12.11 -2.07 -28.26
CA ALA A 23 -11.90 -0.63 -28.27
C ALA A 23 -10.47 -0.25 -27.88
N TYR A 24 -9.94 -0.84 -26.81
CA TYR A 24 -8.55 -0.60 -26.38
C TYR A 24 -7.51 -1.13 -27.39
N ALA A 25 -7.76 -2.29 -27.98
CA ALA A 25 -6.92 -2.83 -29.05
C ALA A 25 -6.91 -1.89 -30.27
N LYS A 26 -8.07 -1.34 -30.67
CA LYS A 26 -8.17 -0.36 -31.77
C LYS A 26 -7.43 0.94 -31.46
N GLN A 27 -7.52 1.46 -30.23
CA GLN A 27 -6.79 2.67 -29.82
C GLN A 27 -5.27 2.50 -29.91
N THR A 28 -4.76 1.30 -29.65
CA THR A 28 -3.32 0.99 -29.71
C THR A 28 -2.84 0.57 -31.10
N GLY A 29 -3.76 0.40 -32.07
CA GLY A 29 -3.43 -0.10 -33.41
C GLY A 29 -3.00 -1.58 -33.43
N LEU A 30 -3.25 -2.33 -32.35
CA LEU A 30 -2.83 -3.72 -32.20
C LEU A 30 -4.01 -4.68 -32.44
N SER A 31 -3.70 -5.91 -32.89
CA SER A 31 -4.69 -6.99 -32.84
C SER A 31 -5.03 -7.31 -31.38
N ILE A 32 -6.26 -7.73 -31.10
CA ILE A 32 -6.71 -8.12 -29.75
C ILE A 32 -5.73 -9.09 -29.06
N SER A 33 -5.26 -10.09 -29.80
CA SER A 33 -4.28 -11.08 -29.30
C SER A 33 -2.90 -10.50 -29.00
N THR A 34 -2.48 -9.47 -29.75
CA THR A 34 -1.22 -8.79 -29.51
C THR A 34 -1.35 -7.86 -28.32
N TYR A 35 -2.45 -7.10 -28.25
CA TYR A 35 -2.82 -6.22 -27.16
C TYR A 35 -2.85 -6.97 -25.82
N LEU A 36 -3.64 -8.06 -25.72
CA LEU A 36 -3.74 -8.87 -24.50
C LEU A 36 -2.42 -9.51 -24.08
N ARG A 37 -1.58 -9.86 -25.06
CA ARG A 37 -0.26 -10.42 -24.78
C ARG A 37 0.71 -9.35 -24.27
N THR A 38 0.68 -8.15 -24.85
CA THR A 38 1.49 -7.03 -24.36
C THR A 38 1.02 -6.60 -22.98
N THR A 39 -0.28 -6.43 -22.76
CA THR A 39 -0.82 -6.03 -21.45
C THR A 39 -0.60 -7.09 -20.39
N GLY A 40 -0.77 -8.38 -20.71
CA GLY A 40 -0.46 -9.48 -19.80
C GLY A 40 1.03 -9.68 -19.51
N GLN A 41 1.93 -9.00 -20.24
CA GLN A 41 3.38 -9.02 -20.01
C GLN A 41 3.90 -7.74 -19.34
N ILE A 42 3.13 -6.65 -19.35
CA ILE A 42 3.58 -5.34 -18.86
C ILE A 42 3.80 -5.36 -17.35
N GLU A 43 2.99 -6.07 -16.57
CA GLU A 43 3.27 -6.25 -15.14
C GLU A 43 2.46 -7.41 -14.53
N PRO A 44 3.01 -8.16 -13.57
CA PRO A 44 2.18 -8.99 -12.70
C PRO A 44 1.15 -8.08 -12.02
N ILE A 45 -0.12 -8.49 -12.07
CA ILE A 45 -1.17 -7.88 -11.25
C ILE A 45 -0.65 -7.93 -9.80
N LYS A 46 -0.36 -6.75 -9.22
CA LYS A 46 -0.01 -6.63 -7.81
C LYS A 46 -1.22 -7.13 -7.03
N THR A 47 -1.21 -8.41 -6.71
CA THR A 47 -2.18 -9.02 -5.81
C THR A 47 -1.94 -8.35 -4.47
N ASP A 48 -2.99 -7.67 -4.00
CA ASP A 48 -3.16 -7.01 -2.71
C ASP A 48 -1.87 -6.59 -2.01
N ILE A 49 -1.67 -5.27 -1.88
CA ILE A 49 -0.91 -4.72 -0.75
C ILE A 49 -1.35 -5.51 0.47
N ASP A 50 -0.43 -6.27 1.07
CA ASP A 50 -0.74 -7.30 2.06
C ASP A 50 -1.52 -6.67 3.21
N TYR A 51 -2.86 -6.73 3.13
CA TYR A 51 -3.77 -6.11 4.09
C TYR A 51 -3.47 -6.64 5.50
N GLY A 52 -2.90 -7.85 5.61
CA GLY A 52 -2.35 -8.40 6.84
C GLY A 52 -1.21 -7.56 7.40
N ALA A 53 -0.20 -7.27 6.58
CA ALA A 53 0.94 -6.43 6.97
C ALA A 53 0.50 -5.01 7.37
N VAL A 54 -0.43 -4.40 6.63
CA VAL A 54 -0.99 -3.08 6.98
C VAL A 54 -1.77 -3.14 8.31
N LYS A 55 -2.56 -4.19 8.52
CA LYS A 55 -3.32 -4.40 9.77
C LYS A 55 -2.41 -4.64 10.97
N ASP A 56 -1.29 -5.33 10.80
CA ASP A 56 -0.38 -5.58 11.91
C ASP A 56 0.48 -4.34 12.22
N LEU A 57 0.86 -3.56 11.21
CA LEU A 57 1.50 -2.26 11.41
C LEU A 57 0.58 -1.25 12.13
N THR A 58 -0.70 -1.19 11.77
CA THR A 58 -1.67 -0.31 12.46
C THR A 58 -1.90 -0.71 13.92
N LYS A 59 -1.89 -2.00 14.26
CA LYS A 59 -1.94 -2.47 15.66
C LYS A 59 -0.71 -2.01 16.45
N LEU A 60 0.49 -2.22 15.90
CA LEU A 60 1.74 -1.80 16.54
C LEU A 60 1.75 -0.28 16.82
N GLN A 61 1.17 0.50 15.91
CA GLN A 61 1.04 1.94 16.07
C GLN A 61 0.07 2.33 17.21
N GLY A 62 -1.03 1.60 17.38
CA GLY A 62 -1.96 1.77 18.49
C GLY A 62 -1.29 1.49 19.85
N ASP A 63 -0.48 0.44 19.94
CA ASP A 63 0.26 0.10 21.16
C ASP A 63 1.32 1.15 21.47
N LEU A 64 1.97 1.69 20.44
CA LEU A 64 2.93 2.79 20.59
C LEU A 64 2.25 4.06 21.14
N GLY A 65 1.02 4.36 20.72
CA GLY A 65 0.21 5.45 21.27
C GLY A 65 -0.15 5.26 22.75
N ARG A 66 -0.41 4.02 23.18
CA ARG A 66 -0.64 3.69 24.60
C ARG A 66 0.62 3.89 25.44
N VAL A 67 1.77 3.42 24.97
CA VAL A 67 3.06 3.60 25.66
C VAL A 67 3.39 5.09 25.83
N ALA A 68 3.17 5.90 24.80
CA ALA A 68 3.33 7.35 24.87
C ALA A 68 2.38 8.00 25.90
N GLY A 69 1.13 7.52 25.98
CA GLY A 69 0.16 7.97 27.00
C GLY A 69 0.61 7.64 28.43
N LEU A 70 1.12 6.43 28.65
CA LEU A 70 1.65 6.00 29.95
C LEU A 70 2.90 6.79 30.35
N LEU A 71 3.79 7.05 29.39
CA LEU A 71 4.97 7.89 29.62
C LEU A 71 4.54 9.30 30.05
N LYS A 72 3.56 9.90 29.35
CA LYS A 72 3.01 11.21 29.72
C LYS A 72 2.41 11.19 31.13
N LEU A 73 1.65 10.16 31.48
CA LEU A 73 1.08 10.02 32.83
C LEU A 73 2.17 9.91 33.89
N TRP A 74 3.18 9.08 33.66
CA TRP A 74 4.31 8.90 34.57
C TRP A 74 5.07 10.21 34.82
N LEU A 75 5.26 11.03 33.78
CA LEU A 75 5.91 12.33 33.90
C LEU A 75 5.09 13.34 34.71
N VAL A 76 3.76 13.32 34.54
CA VAL A 76 2.84 14.16 35.33
C VAL A 76 2.80 13.70 36.79
N THR A 77 2.75 12.40 37.05
CA THR A 77 2.70 11.84 38.40
C THR A 77 4.03 12.03 39.17
N ASN A 78 5.17 12.05 38.48
CA ASN A 78 6.49 12.19 39.10
C ASN A 78 7.03 13.63 39.12
N ASN A 79 6.23 14.66 38.82
CA ASN A 79 6.62 16.08 38.89
C ASN A 79 7.98 16.38 38.22
N GLY A 80 8.24 15.78 37.05
CA GLY A 80 9.46 16.07 36.28
C GLY A 80 10.78 15.62 36.92
N LYS A 81 10.76 14.67 37.86
CA LYS A 81 11.98 14.02 38.37
C LYS A 81 12.60 13.11 37.28
N GLY A 82 13.27 13.72 36.30
CA GLY A 82 13.96 13.01 35.21
C GLY A 82 14.33 13.83 33.97
N GLY A 83 13.83 15.06 33.79
CA GLY A 83 14.22 15.92 32.67
C GLY A 83 13.39 17.21 32.57
N VAL A 84 13.90 18.21 31.84
CA VAL A 84 13.23 19.52 31.71
C VAL A 84 11.86 19.31 31.02
N PRO A 85 10.75 19.79 31.61
CA PRO A 85 9.40 19.52 31.09
C PRO A 85 9.15 19.96 29.64
N SER A 86 9.93 20.93 29.13
CA SER A 86 9.84 21.42 27.75
C SER A 86 10.41 20.42 26.74
N ASP A 87 11.59 19.83 27.01
CA ASP A 87 12.24 18.86 26.11
C ASP A 87 11.40 17.61 25.93
N ILE A 88 10.72 17.20 27.01
CA ILE A 88 9.91 15.98 26.99
C ILE A 88 8.59 16.22 26.23
N ASN A 89 7.97 17.39 26.38
CA ASN A 89 6.79 17.74 25.58
C ASN A 89 7.13 17.90 24.10
N GLN A 90 8.31 18.41 23.78
CA GLN A 90 8.81 18.55 22.41
C GLN A 90 9.08 17.17 21.79
N MET A 91 9.80 16.29 22.51
CA MET A 91 10.03 14.90 22.08
C MET A 91 8.72 14.12 21.87
N MET A 92 7.71 14.36 22.71
CA MET A 92 6.37 13.78 22.55
C MET A 92 5.61 14.35 21.34
N GLY A 93 5.85 15.62 21.00
CA GLY A 93 5.35 16.26 19.78
C GLY A 93 5.96 15.61 18.53
N ASP A 94 7.29 15.48 18.51
CA ASP A 94 8.04 14.86 17.42
C ASP A 94 7.64 13.39 17.22
N PHE A 95 7.41 12.67 18.32
CA PHE A 95 6.93 11.29 18.31
C PHE A 95 5.56 11.15 17.62
N ARG A 96 4.62 12.05 17.96
CA ARG A 96 3.30 12.08 17.31
C ARG A 96 3.39 12.44 15.83
N GLN A 97 4.34 13.29 15.47
CA GLN A 97 4.56 13.68 14.09
C GLN A 97 5.12 12.52 13.25
N LEU A 98 6.07 11.76 13.80
CA LEU A 98 6.60 10.53 13.19
C LEU A 98 5.50 9.47 13.04
N GLN A 99 4.64 9.29 14.05
CA GLN A 99 3.48 8.40 13.95
C GLN A 99 2.55 8.82 12.80
N LYS A 100 2.28 10.13 12.65
CA LYS A 100 1.43 10.64 11.57
C LYS A 100 2.03 10.38 10.19
N GLN A 101 3.34 10.57 10.02
CA GLN A 101 4.04 10.30 8.76
C GLN A 101 4.02 8.82 8.38
N ILE A 102 4.14 7.91 9.35
CA ILE A 102 4.02 6.47 9.12
C ILE A 102 2.62 6.12 8.63
N PHE A 103 1.58 6.70 9.26
CA PHE A 103 0.18 6.47 8.87
C PHE A 103 -0.10 6.98 7.45
N GLU A 104 0.37 8.18 7.11
CA GLU A 104 0.19 8.77 5.78
C GLU A 104 0.90 7.93 4.69
N LYS A 105 2.11 7.44 4.96
CA LYS A 105 2.83 6.56 4.01
C LYS A 105 2.12 5.22 3.82
N ILE A 106 1.59 4.62 4.88
CA ILE A 106 0.85 3.35 4.81
C ILE A 106 -0.47 3.53 4.04
N SER A 107 -1.15 4.67 4.21
CA SER A 107 -2.41 4.95 3.50
C SER A 107 -2.21 5.33 2.03
N SER A 108 -0.98 5.63 1.61
CA SER A 108 -0.61 5.97 0.22
C SER A 108 -0.07 4.79 -0.59
N LEU A 109 0.13 3.64 0.07
CA LEU A 109 0.50 2.37 -0.55
C LEU A 109 -0.74 1.64 -1.06
#